data_AF-A0A532E0T9-F1
#
_entry.id   AF-A0A532E0T9-F1
#
_cell.length_a   1.000
_cell.length_b   1.000
_cell.length_c   1.000
_cell.angle_alpha   90.00
_cell.angle_beta   90.00
_cell.angle_gamma   90.00
#
_symmetry.space_group_name_H-M   'P 1'
#
loop_
_entity.id
_entity.type
_entity.pdbx_description
1 polymer ?
#
loop_
_entity_poly.entity_id
_entity_poly.type
_entity_poly.pdbx_seq_one_letter_code
_entity_poly.pdbx_strand_id
1 'polypeptide(L)'
;MIYRPFFFALIILGALTPWASYAGQAAIEISPRTSTPGATVVLSGKGLGQFKSVQFNKVTFAGMPALIQRWESDLVEVKVPFKATTGPVEMMIGKKKLSAGTFTVVKPRIESITPTEAERGTMVTITGEHFGATAGARDPNTMFGVNDVVIGGVVVRPRRWKDDKIEVEIPTNAAPGDVVVRLASSDPLADGSCCAPVEYVTSNAVSLALVPSVRVDPMSGPVGTKVVLFGQDFGAKGTDDAVLIGSSLATIAQWKDDVIVAHVPLGAETGPLVLKRQGRERTLGTFAVHVPKAMPVTPASAPIGTLLRINGEHFGFYSESGSTPYSFMDFNKGENRVEIGGVPAVIYRWNDDRIDVWVPFSVKSGPVRIYRSATKPKADGSCCQERGELVTEAGTFTLVTPVVESYAPKSAGLDDLVTIKGKGFGTFLKTAEHTGLELSQKAYKRRLDVEINEPDSGSTVISNVSRTEVLFNGAAALVQSWTDTEIVVKVPHRNLYGIGKRGAFFDDLSTGPLVVRRGSWDVLPDGTCCSQKQWLTIEAGQFTIEAKGLPDPGYWNNNRPDAGTNQ
;
A
#
# COMPACT_ATOMS: atom_id res chain seq x y z
N MET A 1 78.89 36.69 11.41
CA MET A 1 79.06 37.58 12.57
C MET A 1 79.65 36.78 13.71
N ILE A 2 80.80 37.23 14.19
CA ILE A 2 81.61 36.68 15.28
C ILE A 2 80.86 36.90 16.61
N TYR A 3 80.91 35.95 17.55
CA TYR A 3 81.22 36.21 18.96
C TYR A 3 81.50 34.90 19.72
N ARG A 4 82.73 34.81 20.25
CA ARG A 4 83.17 33.91 21.33
C ARG A 4 83.19 34.71 22.64
N PRO A 5 83.07 34.11 23.83
CA PRO A 5 84.26 33.94 24.71
C PRO A 5 84.28 32.56 25.44
N PHE A 6 85.43 31.91 25.72
CA PHE A 6 86.34 32.04 26.89
C PHE A 6 85.61 31.91 28.26
N PHE A 7 86.01 31.14 29.29
CA PHE A 7 87.14 30.25 29.62
C PHE A 7 86.80 29.59 30.98
N PHE A 8 87.24 28.36 31.26
CA PHE A 8 87.97 27.95 32.49
C PHE A 8 87.99 26.42 32.62
N ALA A 9 89.21 25.87 32.72
CA ALA A 9 89.47 24.52 33.21
C ALA A 9 89.79 24.59 34.72
N LEU A 10 89.21 23.70 35.52
CA LEU A 10 89.75 23.33 36.82
C LEU A 10 89.65 21.81 36.97
N ILE A 11 90.81 21.17 37.07
CA ILE A 11 91.00 19.77 37.41
C ILE A 11 90.86 19.64 38.93
N ILE A 12 89.98 18.75 39.41
CA ILE A 12 90.05 18.19 40.76
C ILE A 12 89.91 16.67 40.65
N LEU A 13 91.00 15.98 40.98
CA LEU A 13 91.01 14.56 41.35
C LEU A 13 90.16 14.38 42.61
N GLY A 14 89.13 13.53 42.55
CA GLY A 14 88.28 13.20 43.71
C GLY A 14 87.80 11.76 43.65
N ALA A 15 88.45 10.94 44.48
CA ALA A 15 88.08 9.61 45.01
C ALA A 15 86.94 8.82 44.34
N LEU A 16 87.29 7.61 43.89
CA LEU A 16 86.39 6.47 43.72
C LEU A 16 85.59 6.20 45.00
N THR A 17 84.32 6.56 45.02
CA THR A 17 83.31 5.91 45.85
C THR A 17 82.47 5.01 44.95
N PRO A 18 82.36 3.70 45.20
CA PRO A 18 81.43 2.87 44.45
C PRO A 18 80.02 3.31 44.83
N TRP A 19 79.32 3.97 43.91
CA TRP A 19 77.87 4.01 43.97
C TRP A 19 77.41 2.57 43.76
N ALA A 20 77.03 1.92 44.86
CA ALA A 20 76.16 0.77 44.79
C ALA A 20 74.92 1.24 44.01
N SER A 21 74.89 0.88 42.73
CA SER A 21 73.70 1.00 41.91
C SER A 21 72.72 0.00 42.49
N TYR A 22 71.87 0.46 43.41
CA TYR A 22 70.62 -0.23 43.67
C TYR A 22 69.89 -0.23 42.33
N ALA A 23 69.95 -1.36 41.63
CA ALA A 23 69.07 -1.65 40.53
C ALA A 23 67.65 -1.70 41.14
N GLY A 24 67.01 -0.53 41.22
CA GLY A 24 65.58 -0.44 41.53
C GLY A 24 64.87 -1.37 40.57
N GLN A 25 64.15 -2.35 41.12
CA GLN A 25 63.27 -3.22 40.34
C GLN A 25 62.44 -2.34 39.41
N ALA A 26 62.60 -2.53 38.10
CA ALA A 26 61.78 -1.82 37.12
C ALA A 26 60.31 -2.08 37.48
N ALA A 27 59.58 -1.01 37.80
CA ALA A 27 58.19 -1.10 38.20
C ALA A 27 57.37 -1.72 37.05
N ILE A 28 56.47 -2.65 37.39
CA ILE A 28 55.48 -3.12 36.43
C ILE A 28 54.43 -2.03 36.29
N GLU A 29 54.16 -1.64 35.06
CA GLU A 29 53.07 -0.73 34.73
C GLU A 29 51.86 -1.53 34.26
N ILE A 30 50.69 -1.21 34.81
CA ILE A 30 49.41 -1.80 34.42
C ILE A 30 48.58 -0.76 33.66
N SER A 31 48.06 -1.12 32.50
CA SER A 31 47.23 -0.26 31.68
C SER A 31 46.10 -1.06 31.00
N PRO A 32 44.83 -0.65 31.15
CA PRO A 32 44.35 0.44 32.00
C PRO A 32 44.40 0.08 33.50
N ARG A 33 44.30 1.08 34.39
CA ARG A 33 44.18 0.89 35.86
C ARG A 33 42.74 0.69 36.34
N THR A 34 41.77 0.90 35.46
CA THR A 34 40.34 0.80 35.76
C THR A 34 39.64 0.17 34.56
N SER A 35 38.88 -0.90 34.77
CA SER A 35 38.07 -1.52 33.72
C SER A 35 37.03 -2.48 34.29
N THR A 36 36.14 -2.95 33.43
CA THR A 36 35.16 -4.00 33.75
C THR A 36 35.77 -5.41 33.69
N PRO A 37 35.12 -6.41 34.30
CA PRO A 37 35.42 -7.81 34.03
C PRO A 37 35.33 -8.14 32.53
N GLY A 38 36.18 -9.05 32.06
CA GLY A 38 36.30 -9.42 30.65
C GLY A 38 37.14 -8.46 29.80
N ALA A 39 37.54 -7.30 30.33
CA ALA A 39 38.44 -6.40 29.63
C ALA A 39 39.87 -6.96 29.57
N THR A 40 40.60 -6.60 28.51
CA THR A 40 42.01 -6.94 28.37
C THR A 40 42.84 -5.86 29.06
N VAL A 41 43.74 -6.30 29.94
CA VAL A 41 44.66 -5.46 30.70
C VAL A 41 46.08 -5.85 30.35
N VAL A 42 46.91 -4.86 30.11
CA VAL A 42 48.32 -5.01 29.74
C VAL A 42 49.19 -4.70 30.94
N LEU A 43 50.08 -5.62 31.29
CA LEU A 43 51.16 -5.42 32.25
C LEU A 43 52.48 -5.33 31.49
N SER A 44 53.16 -4.19 31.59
CA SER A 44 54.44 -3.94 30.92
C SER A 44 55.56 -3.82 31.96
N GLY A 45 56.73 -4.40 31.67
CA GLY A 45 57.88 -4.31 32.57
C GLY A 45 59.06 -5.14 32.08
N LYS A 46 60.28 -4.84 32.50
CA LYS A 46 61.47 -5.59 32.02
C LYS A 46 61.68 -6.88 32.81
N GLY A 47 62.10 -7.94 32.11
CA GLY A 47 62.56 -9.19 32.74
C GLY A 47 61.43 -10.08 33.26
N LEU A 48 60.31 -10.13 32.54
CA LEU A 48 59.16 -11.00 32.85
C LEU A 48 59.41 -12.46 32.42
N GLY A 49 60.42 -12.68 31.57
CA GLY A 49 60.82 -14.00 31.10
C GLY A 49 59.81 -14.66 30.18
N GLN A 50 60.02 -15.95 29.90
CA GLN A 50 59.13 -16.75 29.06
C GLN A 50 58.02 -17.41 29.88
N PHE A 51 56.86 -17.61 29.27
CA PHE A 51 55.78 -18.40 29.86
C PHE A 51 56.19 -19.87 29.97
N LYS A 52 55.98 -20.48 31.14
CA LYS A 52 56.25 -21.90 31.38
C LYS A 52 54.98 -22.69 31.61
N SER A 53 54.12 -22.21 32.50
CA SER A 53 52.83 -22.83 32.81
C SER A 53 51.98 -21.87 33.64
N VAL A 54 50.67 -22.10 33.68
CA VAL A 54 49.71 -21.35 34.52
C VAL A 54 49.97 -21.51 36.03
N GLN A 55 50.79 -22.49 36.43
CA GLN A 55 51.23 -22.65 37.82
C GLN A 55 52.49 -21.83 38.12
N PHE A 56 53.34 -21.62 37.12
CA PHE A 56 54.58 -20.84 37.24
C PHE A 56 54.33 -19.35 36.98
N ASN A 57 53.46 -19.01 36.04
CA ASN A 57 53.10 -17.66 35.62
C ASN A 57 51.65 -17.40 36.02
N LYS A 58 51.44 -16.51 36.98
CA LYS A 58 50.09 -16.13 37.44
C LYS A 58 49.97 -14.63 37.54
N VAL A 59 48.83 -14.09 37.15
CA VAL A 59 48.41 -12.73 37.49
C VAL A 59 47.14 -12.84 38.31
N THR A 60 47.05 -12.09 39.41
CA THR A 60 45.87 -12.07 40.28
C THR A 60 45.37 -10.65 40.46
N PHE A 61 44.05 -10.48 40.48
CA PHE A 61 43.36 -9.24 40.83
C PHE A 61 42.73 -9.42 42.21
N ALA A 62 43.29 -8.77 43.24
CA ALA A 62 42.87 -8.96 44.64
C ALA A 62 42.82 -10.43 45.07
N GLY A 63 43.77 -11.24 44.58
CA GLY A 63 43.84 -12.68 44.85
C GLY A 63 43.07 -13.57 43.86
N MET A 64 42.19 -13.02 43.02
CA MET A 64 41.49 -13.77 41.98
C MET A 64 42.38 -14.01 40.76
N PRO A 65 42.66 -15.26 40.35
CA PRO A 65 43.46 -15.55 39.16
C PRO A 65 42.84 -14.95 37.90
N ALA A 66 43.68 -14.29 37.11
CA ALA A 66 43.33 -13.79 35.79
C ALA A 66 43.69 -14.78 34.70
N LEU A 67 42.99 -14.69 33.58
CA LEU A 67 43.31 -15.49 32.42
C LEU A 67 44.38 -14.80 31.59
N ILE A 68 45.49 -15.49 31.35
CA ILE A 68 46.60 -14.99 30.55
C ILE A 68 46.29 -15.23 29.07
N GLN A 69 46.22 -14.17 28.27
CA GLN A 69 46.05 -14.23 26.82
C GLN A 69 47.40 -14.29 26.10
N ARG A 70 48.38 -13.54 26.60
CA ARG A 70 49.71 -13.43 26.01
C ARG A 70 50.73 -13.16 27.10
N TRP A 71 51.90 -13.77 26.99
CA TRP A 71 53.00 -13.55 27.92
C TRP A 71 54.32 -13.54 27.18
N GLU A 72 55.00 -12.40 27.24
CA GLU A 72 56.29 -12.14 26.62
C GLU A 72 57.28 -11.59 27.66
N SER A 73 58.53 -11.40 27.25
CA SER A 73 59.60 -10.98 28.16
C SER A 73 59.41 -9.59 28.76
N ASP A 74 58.59 -8.76 28.13
CA ASP A 74 58.35 -7.36 28.49
C ASP A 74 56.87 -6.94 28.54
N LEU A 75 55.95 -7.83 28.14
CA LEU A 75 54.51 -7.56 28.02
C LEU A 75 53.70 -8.80 28.43
N VAL A 76 52.65 -8.60 29.23
CA VAL A 76 51.67 -9.64 29.56
C VAL A 76 50.26 -9.08 29.34
N GLU A 77 49.45 -9.77 28.55
CA GLU A 77 48.04 -9.45 28.35
C GLU A 77 47.18 -10.45 29.14
N VAL A 78 46.30 -9.93 29.98
CA VAL A 78 45.37 -10.74 30.78
C VAL A 78 43.94 -10.25 30.62
N LYS A 79 42.99 -11.15 30.83
CA LYS A 79 41.57 -10.80 30.99
C LYS A 79 41.26 -10.61 32.47
N VAL A 80 40.56 -9.52 32.79
CA VAL A 80 40.01 -9.29 34.13
C VAL A 80 39.00 -10.41 34.43
N PRO A 81 39.18 -11.21 35.49
CA PRO A 81 38.27 -12.32 35.80
C PRO A 81 36.89 -11.82 36.20
N PHE A 82 35.85 -12.64 36.02
CA PHE A 82 34.46 -12.29 36.32
C PHE A 82 34.27 -11.90 37.79
N LYS A 83 34.91 -12.64 38.71
CA LYS A 83 34.84 -12.39 40.15
C LYS A 83 35.91 -11.42 40.68
N ALA A 84 36.60 -10.69 39.82
CA ALA A 84 37.58 -9.70 40.23
C ALA A 84 36.95 -8.63 41.15
N THR A 85 37.71 -8.18 42.15
CA THR A 85 37.34 -7.03 42.98
C THR A 85 38.44 -5.96 42.93
N THR A 86 38.08 -4.72 43.25
CA THR A 86 39.05 -3.62 43.34
C THR A 86 40.11 -3.94 44.38
N GLY A 87 41.38 -3.87 44.00
CA GLY A 87 42.48 -4.23 44.89
C GLY A 87 43.82 -4.34 44.19
N PRO A 88 44.84 -4.88 44.88
CA PRO A 88 46.17 -5.01 44.34
C PRO A 88 46.20 -6.03 43.19
N VAL A 89 46.95 -5.70 42.13
CA VAL A 89 47.30 -6.64 41.07
C VAL A 89 48.70 -7.17 41.33
N GLU A 90 48.79 -8.49 41.40
CA GLU A 90 50.02 -9.20 41.71
C GLU A 90 50.35 -10.17 40.59
N MET A 91 51.64 -10.26 40.27
CA MET A 91 52.16 -11.18 39.26
C MET A 91 53.19 -12.10 39.90
N MET A 92 53.04 -13.39 39.69
CA MET A 92 53.96 -14.42 40.15
C MET A 92 54.71 -15.04 38.98
N ILE A 93 56.03 -15.14 39.11
CA ILE A 93 56.95 -15.82 38.19
C ILE A 93 57.76 -16.82 39.02
N GLY A 94 57.27 -18.05 39.09
CA GLY A 94 57.75 -19.06 40.05
C GLY A 94 57.54 -18.58 41.49
N LYS A 95 58.64 -18.34 42.21
CA LYS A 95 58.62 -17.81 43.59
C LYS A 95 58.70 -16.28 43.66
N LYS A 96 58.96 -15.61 42.53
CA LYS A 96 59.11 -14.14 42.48
C LYS A 96 57.73 -13.51 42.41
N LYS A 97 57.38 -12.73 43.42
CA LYS A 97 56.15 -11.92 43.47
C LYS A 97 56.47 -10.50 43.06
N LEU A 98 55.69 -9.95 42.14
CA LEU A 98 55.82 -8.59 41.63
C LEU A 98 54.47 -7.89 41.78
N SER A 99 54.48 -6.63 42.20
CA SER A 99 53.26 -5.82 42.30
C SER A 99 53.13 -4.88 41.10
N ALA A 100 51.94 -4.82 40.52
CA ALA A 100 51.62 -3.92 39.41
C ALA A 100 50.77 -2.70 39.87
N GLY A 101 50.60 -2.52 41.19
CA GLY A 101 49.76 -1.48 41.78
C GLY A 101 48.31 -1.91 42.01
N THR A 102 47.43 -0.94 42.18
CA THR A 102 45.99 -1.16 42.41
C THR A 102 45.20 -1.07 41.11
N PHE A 103 44.23 -1.96 40.93
CA PHE A 103 43.27 -1.94 39.83
C PHE A 103 41.86 -1.75 40.37
N THR A 104 41.09 -0.88 39.71
CA THR A 104 39.70 -0.58 40.07
C THR A 104 38.75 -1.31 39.13
N VAL A 105 37.92 -2.19 39.68
CA VAL A 105 36.88 -2.88 38.93
C VAL A 105 35.64 -2.00 38.88
N VAL A 106 35.22 -1.64 37.66
CA VAL A 106 34.00 -0.89 37.39
C VAL A 106 32.93 -1.77 36.74
N LYS A 107 31.68 -1.29 36.72
CA LYS A 107 30.56 -1.95 36.04
C LYS A 107 30.08 -1.08 34.87
N PRO A 108 29.57 -1.67 33.79
CA PRO A 108 28.97 -0.91 32.70
C PRO A 108 27.77 -0.11 33.22
N ARG A 109 27.60 1.12 32.76
CA ARG A 109 26.48 1.98 33.14
C ARG A 109 25.88 2.65 31.93
N ILE A 110 24.56 2.51 31.76
CA ILE A 110 23.80 3.25 30.76
C ILE A 110 23.37 4.58 31.37
N GLU A 111 23.73 5.68 30.70
CA GLU A 111 23.30 7.02 31.08
C GLU A 111 22.01 7.42 30.38
N SER A 112 21.91 7.14 29.08
CA SER A 112 20.73 7.47 28.29
C SER A 112 20.55 6.53 27.10
N ILE A 113 19.31 6.43 26.64
CA ILE A 113 18.96 5.81 25.37
C ILE A 113 18.25 6.84 24.51
N THR A 114 18.52 6.86 23.21
CA THR A 114 17.91 7.78 22.27
C THR A 114 17.55 7.04 20.97
N PRO A 115 16.28 7.05 20.56
CA PRO A 115 15.11 7.58 21.29
C PRO A 115 14.71 6.73 22.52
N THR A 116 13.98 7.31 23.48
CA THR A 116 13.39 6.60 24.64
C THR A 116 12.07 5.91 24.32
N GLU A 117 11.48 6.24 23.17
CA GLU A 117 10.28 5.60 22.62
C GLU A 117 10.47 5.37 21.12
N ALA A 118 10.24 4.15 20.64
CA ALA A 118 10.47 3.80 19.24
C ALA A 118 9.65 2.61 18.76
N GLU A 119 9.50 2.51 17.45
CA GLU A 119 8.96 1.33 16.79
C GLU A 119 10.02 0.22 16.69
N ARG A 120 9.58 -1.03 16.59
CA ARG A 120 10.48 -2.15 16.28
C ARG A 120 11.17 -1.90 14.93
N GLY A 121 12.44 -2.29 14.81
CA GLY A 121 13.30 -1.98 13.65
C GLY A 121 13.99 -0.61 13.70
N THR A 122 13.64 0.26 14.66
CA THR A 122 14.33 1.55 14.83
C THR A 122 15.74 1.35 15.39
N MET A 123 16.69 2.17 14.92
CA MET A 123 18.03 2.26 15.51
C MET A 123 17.98 3.04 16.82
N VAL A 124 18.44 2.42 17.90
CA VAL A 124 18.59 3.03 19.22
C VAL A 124 20.07 3.25 19.50
N THR A 125 20.38 4.46 19.95
CA THR A 125 21.70 4.82 20.49
C THR A 125 21.65 4.71 22.00
N ILE A 126 22.56 3.91 22.56
CA ILE A 126 22.78 3.77 24.00
C ILE A 126 24.07 4.53 24.32
N THR A 127 23.98 5.54 25.19
CA THR A 127 25.13 6.31 25.68
C THR A 127 25.39 5.96 27.13
N GLY A 128 26.64 5.80 27.50
CA GLY A 128 27.00 5.49 28.87
C GLY A 128 28.51 5.39 29.08
N GLU A 129 28.90 4.58 30.05
CA GLU A 129 30.29 4.45 30.49
C GLU A 129 30.66 2.97 30.66
N HIS A 130 31.93 2.66 30.38
CA HIS A 130 32.55 1.37 30.66
C HIS A 130 31.93 0.19 29.90
N PHE A 131 31.50 0.39 28.65
CA PHE A 131 31.05 -0.71 27.78
C PHE A 131 32.19 -1.53 27.18
N GLY A 132 33.43 -1.04 27.29
CA GLY A 132 34.60 -1.62 26.64
C GLY A 132 34.71 -1.23 25.16
N ALA A 133 35.92 -1.33 24.61
CA ALA A 133 36.21 -0.87 23.26
C ALA A 133 35.59 -1.74 22.13
N THR A 134 35.15 -2.95 22.43
CA THR A 134 34.62 -3.90 21.44
C THR A 134 33.55 -4.80 22.02
N ALA A 135 32.60 -5.21 21.17
CA ALA A 135 31.63 -6.25 21.51
C ALA A 135 32.25 -7.66 21.56
N GLY A 136 33.50 -7.83 21.10
CA GLY A 136 34.16 -9.13 21.00
C GLY A 136 34.02 -9.76 19.61
N ALA A 137 34.32 -11.06 19.52
CA ALA A 137 34.29 -11.80 18.27
C ALA A 137 32.86 -11.98 17.75
N ARG A 138 32.71 -12.27 16.45
CA ARG A 138 31.37 -12.42 15.85
C ARG A 138 30.67 -13.72 16.24
N ASP A 139 31.43 -14.71 16.68
CA ASP A 139 30.98 -16.04 17.07
C ASP A 139 30.65 -16.07 18.58
N PRO A 140 29.40 -16.37 18.97
CA PRO A 140 29.02 -16.44 20.39
C PRO A 140 29.70 -17.60 21.14
N ASN A 141 30.22 -18.61 20.43
CA ASN A 141 30.91 -19.75 21.03
C ASN A 141 32.40 -19.50 21.29
N THR A 142 32.85 -18.24 21.18
CA THR A 142 34.23 -17.94 21.55
C THR A 142 34.47 -18.17 23.03
N MET A 143 35.69 -18.62 23.33
CA MET A 143 36.14 -19.03 24.65
C MET A 143 35.97 -17.97 25.75
N PHE A 144 35.83 -16.69 25.39
CA PHE A 144 35.66 -15.55 26.30
C PHE A 144 34.29 -14.87 26.21
N GLY A 145 33.40 -15.40 25.36
CA GLY A 145 32.09 -14.82 25.10
C GLY A 145 32.12 -13.53 24.29
N VAL A 146 30.93 -12.96 24.12
CA VAL A 146 30.68 -11.76 23.30
C VAL A 146 29.81 -10.83 24.14
N ASN A 147 30.17 -9.56 24.20
CA ASN A 147 29.34 -8.55 24.85
C ASN A 147 28.09 -8.30 24.00
N ASP A 148 26.96 -8.13 24.65
CA ASP A 148 25.69 -7.94 23.97
C ASP A 148 24.79 -6.92 24.67
N VAL A 149 23.67 -6.63 24.01
CA VAL A 149 22.60 -5.81 24.56
C VAL A 149 21.36 -6.68 24.62
N VAL A 150 20.58 -6.57 25.69
CA VAL A 150 19.26 -7.19 25.77
C VAL A 150 18.21 -6.09 25.75
N ILE A 151 17.23 -6.21 24.85
CA ILE A 151 16.09 -5.30 24.75
C ILE A 151 14.82 -6.12 24.92
N GLY A 152 14.03 -5.83 25.95
CA GLY A 152 12.74 -6.51 26.14
C GLY A 152 12.87 -8.03 26.30
N GLY A 153 13.96 -8.48 26.93
CA GLY A 153 14.29 -9.90 27.11
C GLY A 153 14.92 -10.60 25.91
N VAL A 154 15.10 -9.91 24.77
CA VAL A 154 15.72 -10.46 23.57
C VAL A 154 17.17 -10.01 23.48
N VAL A 155 18.10 -10.96 23.27
CA VAL A 155 19.51 -10.65 23.02
C VAL A 155 19.66 -10.08 21.61
N VAL A 156 20.28 -8.90 21.52
CA VAL A 156 20.41 -8.12 20.31
C VAL A 156 21.88 -7.92 19.97
N ARG A 157 22.19 -8.12 18.70
CA ARG A 157 23.54 -7.92 18.19
C ARG A 157 23.76 -6.43 17.90
N PRO A 158 24.80 -5.79 18.46
CA PRO A 158 25.08 -4.39 18.19
C PRO A 158 25.57 -4.18 16.75
N ARG A 159 25.13 -3.08 16.13
CA ARG A 159 25.61 -2.62 14.82
C ARG A 159 26.95 -1.88 14.97
N ARG A 160 27.09 -1.09 16.03
CA ARG A 160 28.34 -0.41 16.41
C ARG A 160 28.53 -0.47 17.92
N TRP A 161 29.79 -0.52 18.35
CA TRP A 161 30.18 -0.60 19.75
C TRP A 161 31.41 0.26 20.01
N LYS A 162 31.37 1.02 21.10
CA LYS A 162 32.45 1.80 21.70
C LYS A 162 32.26 1.77 23.22
N ASP A 163 33.27 2.24 23.94
CA ASP A 163 33.24 2.27 25.40
C ASP A 163 32.12 3.16 25.98
N ASP A 164 31.73 4.20 25.25
CA ASP A 164 30.75 5.21 25.67
C ASP A 164 29.45 5.17 24.86
N LYS A 165 29.41 4.40 23.77
CA LYS A 165 28.31 4.42 22.81
C LYS A 165 28.09 3.08 22.13
N ILE A 166 26.84 2.62 22.12
CA ILE A 166 26.39 1.43 21.39
C ILE A 166 25.23 1.80 20.48
N GLU A 167 25.24 1.32 19.24
CA GLU A 167 24.12 1.47 18.29
C GLU A 167 23.54 0.09 17.99
N VAL A 168 22.26 -0.09 18.28
CA VAL A 168 21.53 -1.37 18.13
C VAL A 168 20.20 -1.14 17.42
N GLU A 169 19.72 -2.16 16.71
CA GLU A 169 18.41 -2.14 16.04
C GLU A 169 17.40 -2.89 16.91
N ILE A 170 16.23 -2.31 17.19
CA ILE A 170 15.21 -2.99 18.01
C ILE A 170 14.69 -4.22 17.24
N PRO A 171 14.76 -5.43 17.81
CA PRO A 171 14.30 -6.62 17.10
C PRO A 171 12.78 -6.65 16.95
N THR A 172 12.29 -7.27 15.88
CA THR A 172 10.85 -7.31 15.54
C THR A 172 10.01 -8.12 16.53
N ASN A 173 10.64 -8.99 17.32
CA ASN A 173 10.02 -9.77 18.39
C ASN A 173 10.29 -9.23 19.80
N ALA A 174 10.85 -8.01 19.93
CA ALA A 174 11.04 -7.38 21.24
C ALA A 174 9.70 -7.15 21.93
N ALA A 175 9.58 -7.62 23.18
CA ALA A 175 8.51 -7.24 24.07
C ALA A 175 8.80 -5.85 24.68
N PRO A 176 7.79 -5.11 25.16
CA PRO A 176 8.02 -3.92 25.98
C PRO A 176 8.89 -4.27 27.19
N GLY A 177 9.89 -3.45 27.49
CA GLY A 177 10.76 -3.69 28.64
C GLY A 177 12.04 -2.88 28.62
N ASP A 178 12.98 -3.29 29.48
CA ASP A 178 14.22 -2.59 29.68
C ASP A 178 15.31 -2.96 28.66
N VAL A 179 16.25 -2.02 28.52
CA VAL A 179 17.52 -2.19 27.82
C VAL A 179 18.62 -2.39 28.86
N VAL A 180 19.41 -3.45 28.68
CA VAL A 180 20.61 -3.72 29.49
C VAL A 180 21.80 -4.07 28.60
N VAL A 181 22.99 -3.64 29.00
CA VAL A 181 24.26 -4.03 28.38
C VAL A 181 24.88 -5.13 29.22
N ARG A 182 25.37 -6.20 28.57
CA ARG A 182 26.02 -7.33 29.23
C ARG A 182 27.44 -7.49 28.72
N LEU A 183 28.39 -7.52 29.63
CA LEU A 183 29.80 -7.75 29.32
C LEU A 183 30.19 -9.17 29.69
N ALA A 184 30.66 -9.92 28.70
CA ALA A 184 31.09 -11.29 28.85
C ALA A 184 32.45 -11.37 29.56
N SER A 185 32.55 -12.26 30.54
CA SER A 185 33.79 -12.56 31.23
C SER A 185 33.81 -14.02 31.65
N SER A 186 35.00 -14.58 31.79
CA SER A 186 35.18 -15.93 32.32
C SER A 186 36.30 -15.95 33.35
N ASP A 187 36.10 -16.74 34.40
CA ASP A 187 37.12 -17.04 35.40
C ASP A 187 38.01 -18.21 34.92
N PRO A 188 39.30 -18.25 35.28
CA PRO A 188 40.11 -19.45 35.09
C PRO A 188 39.55 -20.67 35.82
N LEU A 189 39.84 -21.88 35.32
CA LEU A 189 39.54 -23.12 36.05
C LEU A 189 40.41 -23.22 37.31
N ALA A 190 40.04 -24.11 38.24
CA ALA A 190 40.71 -24.27 39.53
C ALA A 190 42.21 -24.63 39.40
N ASP A 191 42.58 -25.31 38.32
CA ASP A 191 43.97 -25.66 37.99
C ASP A 191 44.72 -24.52 37.27
N GLY A 192 44.09 -23.35 37.13
CA GLY A 192 44.61 -22.18 36.42
C GLY A 192 44.58 -22.32 34.90
N SER A 193 44.09 -23.43 34.35
CA SER A 193 43.90 -23.61 32.92
C SER A 193 42.63 -22.91 32.44
N CYS A 194 42.56 -22.66 31.12
CA CYS A 194 41.43 -22.13 30.35
C CYS A 194 40.31 -21.41 31.15
N CYS A 195 39.05 -21.63 30.80
CA CYS A 195 37.93 -20.75 31.12
C CYS A 195 36.77 -21.58 31.68
N ALA A 196 36.21 -21.14 32.80
CA ALA A 196 34.87 -21.53 33.23
C ALA A 196 33.83 -21.08 32.17
N PRO A 197 32.58 -21.58 32.22
CA PRO A 197 31.51 -21.06 31.37
C PRO A 197 31.43 -19.53 31.46
N VAL A 198 31.15 -18.88 30.33
CA VAL A 198 31.05 -17.42 30.24
C VAL A 198 29.91 -16.93 31.14
N GLU A 199 30.22 -15.94 31.98
CA GLU A 199 29.26 -15.20 32.79
C GLU A 199 29.18 -13.75 32.32
N TYR A 200 28.14 -13.03 32.75
CA TYR A 200 27.85 -11.67 32.28
C TYR A 200 27.76 -10.67 33.43
N VAL A 201 28.52 -9.58 33.32
CA VAL A 201 28.33 -8.39 34.15
C VAL A 201 27.27 -7.52 33.48
N THR A 202 26.16 -7.29 34.18
CA THR A 202 25.04 -6.50 33.69
C THR A 202 25.13 -5.03 34.12
N SER A 203 24.73 -4.13 33.23
CA SER A 203 24.54 -2.71 33.55
C SER A 203 23.27 -2.47 34.37
N ASN A 204 23.00 -1.21 34.73
CA ASN A 204 21.65 -0.79 35.07
C ASN A 204 20.68 -1.01 33.91
N ALA A 205 19.39 -1.12 34.24
CA ALA A 205 18.29 -1.20 33.31
C ALA A 205 17.78 0.21 32.97
N VAL A 206 17.50 0.47 31.70
CA VAL A 206 16.84 1.70 31.23
C VAL A 206 15.63 1.32 30.39
N SER A 207 14.46 1.82 30.75
CA SER A 207 13.20 1.46 30.08
C SER A 207 13.10 2.07 28.68
N LEU A 208 12.72 1.25 27.70
CA LEU A 208 12.43 1.66 26.32
C LEU A 208 10.95 1.42 26.04
N ALA A 209 10.22 2.49 25.73
CA ALA A 209 8.82 2.38 25.32
C ALA A 209 8.75 1.91 23.86
N LEU A 210 8.12 0.76 23.62
CA LEU A 210 7.86 0.29 22.26
C LEU A 210 6.49 0.76 21.78
N VAL A 211 6.46 1.51 20.68
CA VAL A 211 5.21 1.89 20.01
C VAL A 211 4.91 0.92 18.87
N PRO A 212 3.65 0.47 18.70
CA PRO A 212 3.26 -0.35 17.55
C PRO A 212 3.52 0.40 16.24
N SER A 213 3.99 -0.28 15.20
CA SER A 213 4.08 0.31 13.85
C SER A 213 2.69 0.47 13.25
N VAL A 214 2.41 1.59 12.59
CA VAL A 214 1.14 1.83 11.88
C VAL A 214 1.42 2.16 10.42
N ARG A 215 0.97 1.28 9.52
CA ARG A 215 1.00 1.54 8.07
C ARG A 215 -0.31 2.17 7.65
N VAL A 216 -0.23 3.28 6.93
CA VAL A 216 -1.42 3.96 6.39
C VAL A 216 -1.46 3.76 4.87
N ASP A 217 -2.65 3.49 4.33
CA ASP A 217 -2.87 3.32 2.90
C ASP A 217 -4.29 3.75 2.49
N PRO A 218 -4.46 4.67 1.51
CA PRO A 218 -3.44 5.51 0.89
C PRO A 218 -3.04 6.70 1.78
N MET A 219 -1.95 7.40 1.41
CA MET A 219 -1.50 8.66 2.04
C MET A 219 -1.98 9.92 1.28
N SER A 220 -2.85 9.75 0.31
CA SER A 220 -3.39 10.84 -0.50
C SER A 220 -4.74 10.48 -1.09
N GLY A 221 -5.54 11.49 -1.39
CA GLY A 221 -6.83 11.32 -2.07
C GLY A 221 -7.76 12.51 -1.86
N PRO A 222 -8.81 12.63 -2.67
CA PRO A 222 -9.86 13.62 -2.46
C PRO A 222 -10.76 13.31 -1.23
N VAL A 223 -11.65 14.24 -0.89
CA VAL A 223 -12.64 14.04 0.19
C VAL A 223 -13.45 12.77 -0.01
N GLY A 224 -13.82 12.05 1.05
CA GLY A 224 -14.52 10.76 0.99
C GLY A 224 -13.63 9.55 0.68
N THR A 225 -12.33 9.74 0.37
CA THR A 225 -11.38 8.61 0.23
C THR A 225 -11.34 7.78 1.51
N LYS A 226 -11.34 6.46 1.35
CA LYS A 226 -11.10 5.50 2.43
C LYS A 226 -9.61 5.40 2.73
N VAL A 227 -9.27 5.65 3.98
CA VAL A 227 -7.92 5.59 4.54
C VAL A 227 -7.87 4.47 5.56
N VAL A 228 -6.98 3.51 5.36
CA VAL A 228 -6.85 2.33 6.21
C VAL A 228 -5.54 2.41 6.98
N LEU A 229 -5.64 2.33 8.31
CA LEU A 229 -4.51 2.24 9.23
C LEU A 229 -4.38 0.78 9.66
N PHE A 230 -3.32 0.12 9.23
CA PHE A 230 -2.94 -1.24 9.62
C PHE A 230 -1.95 -1.18 10.77
N GLY A 231 -2.20 -1.93 11.83
CA GLY A 231 -1.34 -1.94 13.02
C GLY A 231 -1.62 -3.13 13.92
N GLN A 232 -1.20 -3.00 15.17
CA GLN A 232 -1.49 -3.94 16.25
C GLN A 232 -1.80 -3.14 17.51
N ASP A 233 -2.47 -3.78 18.45
CA ASP A 233 -2.74 -3.27 19.78
C ASP A 233 -3.53 -1.96 19.80
N PHE A 234 -4.35 -1.63 18.78
CA PHE A 234 -5.22 -0.43 18.81
C PHE A 234 -6.32 -0.52 19.87
N GLY A 235 -6.65 -1.72 20.34
CA GLY A 235 -7.71 -1.98 21.32
C GLY A 235 -9.10 -1.55 20.85
N ALA A 236 -10.03 -1.49 21.81
CA ALA A 236 -11.34 -0.90 21.59
C ALA A 236 -11.23 0.63 21.51
N LYS A 237 -12.07 1.24 20.65
CA LYS A 237 -12.13 2.70 20.51
C LYS A 237 -12.64 3.35 21.81
N GLY A 238 -11.83 4.23 22.39
CA GLY A 238 -12.24 5.12 23.47
C GLY A 238 -13.09 6.31 22.99
N THR A 239 -13.67 7.05 23.93
CA THR A 239 -14.53 8.21 23.65
C THR A 239 -13.76 9.33 22.94
N ASP A 240 -12.51 9.59 23.36
CA ASP A 240 -11.66 10.65 22.80
C ASP A 240 -10.70 10.17 21.70
N ASP A 241 -10.79 8.89 21.34
CA ASP A 241 -9.96 8.30 20.29
C ASP A 241 -10.45 8.75 18.92
N ALA A 242 -9.52 9.21 18.09
CA ALA A 242 -9.83 9.89 16.84
C ALA A 242 -8.72 9.73 15.80
N VAL A 243 -9.08 9.94 14.54
CA VAL A 243 -8.14 10.16 13.44
C VAL A 243 -8.37 11.57 12.91
N LEU A 244 -7.30 12.37 12.80
CA LEU A 244 -7.35 13.71 12.25
C LEU A 244 -6.54 13.79 10.95
N ILE A 245 -7.06 14.54 9.97
CA ILE A 245 -6.38 14.87 8.72
C ILE A 245 -6.28 16.39 8.67
N GLY A 246 -5.06 16.91 8.82
CA GLY A 246 -4.87 18.34 9.08
C GLY A 246 -5.54 18.72 10.40
N SER A 247 -6.40 19.73 10.37
CA SER A 247 -7.24 20.11 11.53
C SER A 247 -8.60 19.42 11.56
N SER A 248 -8.94 18.60 10.56
CA SER A 248 -10.28 18.03 10.39
C SER A 248 -10.37 16.64 11.02
N LEU A 249 -11.44 16.40 11.79
CA LEU A 249 -11.77 15.09 12.34
C LEU A 249 -12.25 14.15 11.22
N ALA A 250 -11.59 13.02 11.03
CA ALA A 250 -11.95 12.03 10.03
C ALA A 250 -13.10 11.13 10.51
N THR A 251 -13.94 10.68 9.58
CA THR A 251 -15.08 9.81 9.91
C THR A 251 -14.60 8.37 10.09
N ILE A 252 -14.73 7.84 11.31
CA ILE A 252 -14.37 6.44 11.60
C ILE A 252 -15.50 5.51 11.13
N ALA A 253 -15.18 4.62 10.19
CA ALA A 253 -16.08 3.60 9.70
C ALA A 253 -15.89 2.25 10.40
N GLN A 254 -14.65 1.94 10.82
CA GLN A 254 -14.34 0.74 11.58
C GLN A 254 -13.15 1.00 12.51
N TRP A 255 -13.19 0.44 13.72
CA TRP A 255 -12.08 0.42 14.66
C TRP A 255 -11.94 -0.97 15.27
N LYS A 256 -10.80 -1.62 15.03
CA LYS A 256 -10.42 -2.91 15.59
C LYS A 256 -8.97 -2.84 16.07
N ASP A 257 -8.55 -3.86 16.79
CA ASP A 257 -7.20 -3.94 17.38
C ASP A 257 -6.07 -3.92 16.31
N ASP A 258 -6.35 -4.45 15.13
CA ASP A 258 -5.38 -4.58 14.02
C ASP A 258 -5.63 -3.61 12.85
N VAL A 259 -6.82 -2.98 12.80
CA VAL A 259 -7.20 -2.11 11.68
C VAL A 259 -8.17 -1.01 12.07
N ILE A 260 -7.91 0.19 11.58
CA ILE A 260 -8.85 1.33 11.63
C ILE A 260 -9.14 1.76 10.19
N VAL A 261 -10.43 1.91 9.87
CA VAL A 261 -10.89 2.44 8.58
C VAL A 261 -11.54 3.78 8.83
N ALA A 262 -10.98 4.83 8.22
CA ALA A 262 -11.48 6.19 8.29
C ALA A 262 -11.75 6.74 6.88
N HIS A 263 -12.62 7.74 6.78
CA HIS A 263 -12.86 8.46 5.53
C HIS A 263 -12.40 9.91 5.64
N VAL A 264 -11.80 10.42 4.56
CA VAL A 264 -11.42 11.83 4.46
C VAL A 264 -12.70 12.70 4.59
N PRO A 265 -12.78 13.61 5.58
CA PRO A 265 -14.02 14.33 5.84
C PRO A 265 -14.26 15.45 4.82
N LEU A 266 -15.50 15.96 4.77
CA LEU A 266 -15.84 17.09 3.91
C LEU A 266 -15.09 18.35 4.35
N GLY A 267 -14.42 19.02 3.40
CA GLY A 267 -13.63 20.22 3.68
C GLY A 267 -12.27 19.96 4.35
N ALA A 268 -11.79 18.71 4.34
CA ALA A 268 -10.42 18.42 4.77
C ALA A 268 -9.39 19.15 3.91
N GLU A 269 -8.29 19.59 4.53
CA GLU A 269 -7.13 20.16 3.85
C GLU A 269 -5.92 19.23 4.00
N THR A 270 -4.93 19.40 3.12
CA THR A 270 -3.65 18.69 3.23
C THR A 270 -2.98 19.03 4.56
N GLY A 271 -2.51 18.02 5.28
CA GLY A 271 -1.91 18.23 6.59
C GLY A 271 -1.46 16.94 7.27
N PRO A 272 -1.00 17.02 8.53
CA PRO A 272 -0.60 15.84 9.29
C PRO A 272 -1.78 14.89 9.46
N LEU A 273 -1.52 13.59 9.26
CA LEU A 273 -2.42 12.52 9.66
C LEU A 273 -2.07 12.13 11.10
N VAL A 274 -2.99 12.37 12.03
CA VAL A 274 -2.76 12.15 13.45
C VAL A 274 -3.71 11.07 13.97
N LEU A 275 -3.15 10.06 14.63
CA LEU A 275 -3.91 9.09 15.42
C LEU A 275 -3.89 9.56 16.88
N LYS A 276 -5.07 9.85 17.42
CA LYS A 276 -5.27 10.15 18.84
C LYS A 276 -5.80 8.91 19.55
N ARG A 277 -5.08 8.47 20.58
CA ARG A 277 -5.44 7.31 21.38
C ARG A 277 -5.10 7.52 22.85
N GLN A 278 -6.06 7.31 23.76
CA GLN A 278 -5.86 7.37 25.21
C GLN A 278 -5.14 8.67 25.66
N GLY A 279 -5.53 9.81 25.08
CA GLY A 279 -4.92 11.11 25.37
C GLY A 279 -3.54 11.36 24.75
N ARG A 280 -2.98 10.41 23.99
CA ARG A 280 -1.73 10.58 23.24
C ARG A 280 -2.03 10.83 21.77
N GLU A 281 -1.30 11.74 21.15
CA GLU A 281 -1.36 12.01 19.72
C GLU A 281 -0.08 11.55 19.04
N ARG A 282 -0.23 10.85 17.91
CA ARG A 282 0.89 10.40 17.09
C ARG A 282 0.67 10.81 15.65
N THR A 283 1.62 11.56 15.10
CA THR A 283 1.64 11.87 13.67
C THR A 283 2.16 10.67 12.91
N LEU A 284 1.37 10.17 11.95
CA LEU A 284 1.68 9.02 11.10
C LEU A 284 2.27 9.42 9.74
N GLY A 285 2.27 10.72 9.44
CA GLY A 285 2.78 11.30 8.20
C GLY A 285 1.96 12.51 7.79
N THR A 286 2.13 12.96 6.54
CA THR A 286 1.33 14.03 5.93
C THR A 286 0.39 13.41 4.90
N PHE A 287 -0.92 13.60 5.05
CA PHE A 287 -1.91 13.18 4.08
C PHE A 287 -2.19 14.31 3.08
N ALA A 288 -2.06 14.01 1.79
CA ALA A 288 -2.36 14.97 0.72
C ALA A 288 -3.83 14.89 0.32
N VAL A 289 -4.60 15.92 0.68
CA VAL A 289 -5.99 16.05 0.23
C VAL A 289 -5.99 16.70 -1.15
N HIS A 290 -6.40 15.94 -2.16
CA HIS A 290 -6.47 16.42 -3.53
C HIS A 290 -7.83 17.03 -3.85
N VAL A 291 -7.81 18.12 -4.63
CA VAL A 291 -9.03 18.70 -5.21
C VAL A 291 -9.19 18.08 -6.61
N PRO A 292 -10.31 17.38 -6.89
CA PRO A 292 -10.56 16.81 -8.21
C PRO A 292 -10.62 17.91 -9.28
N LYS A 293 -10.09 17.61 -10.46
CA LYS A 293 -10.13 18.51 -11.62
C LYS A 293 -10.61 17.75 -12.83
N ALA A 294 -11.59 18.30 -13.54
CA ALA A 294 -12.11 17.72 -14.77
C ALA A 294 -11.71 18.54 -16.00
N MET A 295 -11.37 17.86 -17.08
CA MET A 295 -11.37 18.41 -18.43
C MET A 295 -12.80 18.42 -18.99
N PRO A 296 -13.10 19.26 -19.99
CA PRO A 296 -14.38 19.24 -20.68
C PRO A 296 -14.74 17.84 -21.21
N VAL A 297 -16.01 17.47 -21.03
CA VAL A 297 -16.57 16.19 -21.50
C VAL A 297 -16.37 16.00 -23.01
N THR A 298 -16.07 14.78 -23.43
CA THR A 298 -15.86 14.41 -24.84
C THR A 298 -16.72 13.18 -25.20
N PRO A 299 -17.53 13.24 -26.26
CA PRO A 299 -17.85 14.43 -27.06
C PRO A 299 -18.68 15.46 -26.28
N ALA A 300 -18.52 16.75 -26.59
CA ALA A 300 -19.30 17.82 -25.97
C ALA A 300 -20.75 17.88 -26.49
N SER A 301 -21.04 17.21 -27.62
CA SER A 301 -22.37 17.15 -28.19
C SER A 301 -22.61 15.78 -28.80
N ALA A 302 -23.72 15.15 -28.45
CA ALA A 302 -24.09 13.81 -28.93
C ALA A 302 -25.58 13.51 -28.69
N PRO A 303 -26.15 12.50 -29.36
CA PRO A 303 -27.47 11.99 -29.03
C PRO A 303 -27.46 11.12 -27.76
N ILE A 304 -28.67 10.79 -27.27
CA ILE A 304 -28.86 9.88 -26.13
C ILE A 304 -28.18 8.53 -26.34
N GLY A 305 -27.85 7.88 -25.22
CA GLY A 305 -27.18 6.58 -25.17
C GLY A 305 -25.71 6.62 -25.57
N THR A 306 -25.15 7.77 -25.97
CA THR A 306 -23.73 7.91 -26.29
C THR A 306 -22.86 7.73 -25.04
N LEU A 307 -21.67 7.12 -25.19
CA LEU A 307 -20.68 7.06 -24.12
C LEU A 307 -19.90 8.37 -24.10
N LEU A 308 -20.03 9.14 -23.03
CA LEU A 308 -19.22 10.32 -22.78
C LEU A 308 -18.01 9.95 -21.94
N ARG A 309 -16.87 10.57 -22.25
CA ARG A 309 -15.64 10.49 -21.47
C ARG A 309 -15.34 11.83 -20.82
N ILE A 310 -14.99 11.76 -19.55
CA ILE A 310 -14.49 12.88 -18.76
C ILE A 310 -13.11 12.49 -18.26
N ASN A 311 -12.08 13.15 -18.77
CA ASN A 311 -10.70 13.00 -18.28
C ASN A 311 -10.42 14.02 -17.18
N GLY A 312 -9.46 13.74 -16.31
CA GLY A 312 -9.09 14.66 -15.25
C GLY A 312 -8.06 14.08 -14.30
N GLU A 313 -8.04 14.61 -13.09
CA GLU A 313 -7.12 14.23 -12.03
C GLU A 313 -7.87 14.13 -10.69
N HIS A 314 -7.46 13.17 -9.87
CA HIS A 314 -7.90 13.02 -8.48
C HIS A 314 -9.41 12.86 -8.29
N PHE A 315 -10.09 12.18 -9.21
CA PHE A 315 -11.51 11.81 -9.04
C PHE A 315 -11.71 10.74 -7.96
N GLY A 316 -10.65 10.06 -7.53
CA GLY A 316 -10.63 8.82 -6.75
C GLY A 316 -11.50 7.73 -7.37
N PHE A 317 -11.87 6.72 -6.57
CA PHE A 317 -12.64 5.57 -7.09
C PHE A 317 -14.12 5.63 -6.69
N TYR A 318 -14.95 4.98 -7.49
CA TYR A 318 -16.41 5.05 -7.39
C TYR A 318 -16.98 4.52 -6.07
N SER A 319 -16.45 3.41 -5.57
CA SER A 319 -17.00 2.65 -4.45
C SER A 319 -16.00 2.54 -3.30
N GLU A 320 -15.68 3.67 -2.68
CA GLU A 320 -14.72 3.72 -1.57
C GLU A 320 -15.35 4.04 -0.22
N SER A 321 -16.66 4.22 -0.10
CA SER A 321 -17.28 4.75 1.14
C SER A 321 -17.66 3.68 2.17
N GLY A 322 -17.19 2.45 2.01
CA GLY A 322 -17.53 1.34 2.89
C GLY A 322 -16.62 1.20 4.13
N SER A 323 -17.03 0.37 5.10
CA SER A 323 -16.33 0.21 6.38
C SER A 323 -15.25 -0.87 6.38
N THR A 324 -15.18 -1.72 5.37
CA THR A 324 -14.19 -2.79 5.29
C THR A 324 -12.83 -2.27 4.80
N PRO A 325 -11.72 -2.85 5.28
CA PRO A 325 -10.38 -2.45 4.86
C PRO A 325 -10.08 -2.66 3.36
N TYR A 326 -10.86 -3.50 2.67
CA TYR A 326 -10.57 -3.93 1.30
C TYR A 326 -11.67 -3.44 0.34
N SER A 327 -11.29 -2.72 -0.71
CA SER A 327 -12.22 -2.06 -1.65
C SER A 327 -13.19 -2.99 -2.39
N PHE A 328 -12.96 -4.31 -2.39
CA PHE A 328 -13.79 -5.28 -3.11
C PHE A 328 -14.89 -5.92 -2.25
N MET A 329 -14.89 -5.71 -0.92
CA MET A 329 -15.82 -6.41 -0.02
C MET A 329 -17.08 -5.60 0.29
N ASP A 330 -17.00 -4.27 0.17
CA ASP A 330 -18.08 -3.34 0.41
C ASP A 330 -18.25 -2.40 -0.78
N PHE A 331 -18.92 -2.87 -1.83
CA PHE A 331 -19.29 -2.04 -2.98
C PHE A 331 -20.28 -0.93 -2.58
N ASN A 332 -19.79 0.08 -1.84
CA ASN A 332 -20.53 1.22 -1.34
C ASN A 332 -20.06 2.46 -2.09
N LYS A 333 -20.95 2.97 -2.92
CA LYS A 333 -20.73 4.14 -3.79
C LYS A 333 -20.75 5.45 -3.02
N GLY A 334 -21.22 5.45 -1.77
CA GLY A 334 -21.34 6.66 -0.96
C GLY A 334 -22.27 7.73 -1.51
N GLU A 335 -23.09 7.45 -2.54
CA GLU A 335 -23.86 8.46 -3.30
C GLU A 335 -23.04 9.25 -4.34
N ASN A 336 -21.83 8.80 -4.68
CA ASN A 336 -21.06 9.30 -5.83
C ASN A 336 -21.89 9.17 -7.13
N ARG A 337 -21.93 10.23 -7.93
CA ARG A 337 -22.68 10.26 -9.20
C ARG A 337 -22.12 11.27 -10.19
N VAL A 338 -22.57 11.17 -11.43
CA VAL A 338 -22.39 12.19 -12.46
C VAL A 338 -23.77 12.62 -12.92
N GLU A 339 -23.97 13.92 -13.11
CA GLU A 339 -25.20 14.48 -13.69
C GLU A 339 -24.88 15.20 -15.00
N ILE A 340 -25.78 15.07 -15.97
CA ILE A 340 -25.74 15.76 -17.26
C ILE A 340 -27.03 16.56 -17.39
N GLY A 341 -26.95 17.89 -17.43
CA GLY A 341 -28.14 18.75 -17.52
C GLY A 341 -29.14 18.56 -16.37
N GLY A 342 -28.65 18.15 -15.19
CA GLY A 342 -29.46 17.85 -14.00
C GLY A 342 -30.06 16.43 -13.97
N VAL A 343 -29.67 15.55 -14.89
CA VAL A 343 -30.13 14.14 -14.91
C VAL A 343 -28.96 13.21 -14.55
N PRO A 344 -29.12 12.32 -13.55
CA PRO A 344 -28.08 11.34 -13.20
C PRO A 344 -27.73 10.42 -14.37
N ALA A 345 -26.45 10.34 -14.69
CA ALA A 345 -25.89 9.52 -15.75
C ALA A 345 -25.54 8.12 -15.25
N VAL A 346 -25.69 7.13 -16.13
CA VAL A 346 -25.30 5.75 -15.82
C VAL A 346 -23.78 5.63 -15.95
N ILE A 347 -23.12 5.33 -14.83
CA ILE A 347 -21.66 5.20 -14.79
C ILE A 347 -21.25 3.87 -15.41
N TYR A 348 -20.49 3.93 -16.50
CA TYR A 348 -19.85 2.77 -17.12
C TYR A 348 -18.50 2.47 -16.46
N ARG A 349 -17.75 3.52 -16.14
CA ARG A 349 -16.43 3.44 -15.52
C ARG A 349 -16.15 4.70 -14.73
N TRP A 350 -15.48 4.56 -13.59
CA TRP A 350 -14.95 5.68 -12.83
C TRP A 350 -13.67 5.25 -12.12
N ASN A 351 -12.58 5.85 -12.56
CA ASN A 351 -11.24 5.76 -11.99
C ASN A 351 -10.76 7.16 -11.60
N ASP A 352 -9.57 7.24 -10.98
CA ASP A 352 -9.01 8.49 -10.49
C ASP A 352 -8.75 9.56 -11.59
N ASP A 353 -8.48 9.14 -12.82
CA ASP A 353 -8.13 10.03 -13.94
C ASP A 353 -9.20 10.09 -15.04
N ARG A 354 -10.23 9.22 -14.96
CA ARG A 354 -11.19 9.04 -16.03
C ARG A 354 -12.53 8.51 -15.54
N ILE A 355 -13.57 9.15 -16.02
CA ILE A 355 -14.96 8.72 -15.85
C ILE A 355 -15.61 8.56 -17.23
N ASP A 356 -16.22 7.41 -17.48
CA ASP A 356 -17.07 7.20 -18.65
C ASP A 356 -18.52 6.99 -18.22
N VAL A 357 -19.45 7.74 -18.80
CA VAL A 357 -20.88 7.72 -18.49
C VAL A 357 -21.72 7.62 -19.74
N TRP A 358 -22.88 6.97 -19.62
CA TRP A 358 -23.87 6.93 -20.70
C TRP A 358 -24.84 8.11 -20.58
N VAL A 359 -25.12 8.76 -21.71
CA VAL A 359 -26.12 9.84 -21.81
C VAL A 359 -27.53 9.27 -21.54
N PRO A 360 -28.22 9.70 -20.46
CA PRO A 360 -29.57 9.22 -20.11
C PRO A 360 -30.64 9.52 -21.16
N PHE A 361 -31.83 8.94 -21.02
CA PHE A 361 -32.95 9.21 -21.91
C PHE A 361 -33.58 10.57 -21.65
N SER A 362 -33.81 10.93 -20.37
CA SER A 362 -34.46 12.20 -19.99
C SER A 362 -33.52 13.41 -19.94
N VAL A 363 -32.27 13.23 -20.39
CA VAL A 363 -31.21 14.26 -20.35
C VAL A 363 -31.62 15.54 -21.08
N LYS A 364 -31.07 16.67 -20.64
CA LYS A 364 -31.16 17.97 -21.33
C LYS A 364 -29.76 18.51 -21.60
N SER A 365 -29.64 19.39 -22.58
CA SER A 365 -28.42 20.20 -22.74
C SER A 365 -28.17 21.00 -21.46
N GLY A 366 -26.93 21.04 -20.99
CA GLY A 366 -26.61 21.69 -19.73
C GLY A 366 -25.25 21.27 -19.15
N PRO A 367 -24.93 21.73 -17.93
CA PRO A 367 -23.66 21.43 -17.29
C PRO A 367 -23.50 19.93 -17.02
N VAL A 368 -22.25 19.47 -17.06
CA VAL A 368 -21.87 18.13 -16.62
C VAL A 368 -21.15 18.26 -15.28
N ARG A 369 -21.68 17.61 -14.25
CA ARG A 369 -21.18 17.72 -12.87
C ARG A 369 -20.84 16.35 -12.31
N ILE A 370 -19.68 16.26 -11.68
CA ILE A 370 -19.23 15.08 -10.95
C ILE A 370 -19.42 15.37 -9.46
N TYR A 371 -20.14 14.50 -8.78
CA TYR A 371 -20.44 14.61 -7.36
C TYR A 371 -19.66 13.53 -6.61
N ARG A 372 -18.77 13.97 -5.73
CA ARG A 372 -18.08 13.08 -4.79
C ARG A 372 -18.60 13.35 -3.39
N SER A 373 -19.17 12.34 -2.76
CA SER A 373 -19.73 12.49 -1.43
C SER A 373 -18.64 12.41 -0.36
N ALA A 374 -18.86 13.16 0.72
CA ALA A 374 -18.06 13.07 1.92
C ALA A 374 -18.92 13.39 3.13
N THR A 375 -18.39 13.10 4.30
CA THR A 375 -19.14 13.26 5.54
C THR A 375 -18.37 14.13 6.51
N LYS A 376 -19.08 14.83 7.39
CA LYS A 376 -18.50 15.37 8.61
C LYS A 376 -18.91 14.47 9.78
N PRO A 377 -17.95 13.95 10.55
CA PRO A 377 -18.28 13.12 11.71
C PRO A 377 -18.89 13.96 12.82
N LYS A 378 -19.55 13.28 13.76
CA LYS A 378 -19.88 13.86 15.07
C LYS A 378 -18.60 14.10 15.86
N ALA A 379 -18.70 14.81 16.98
CA ALA A 379 -17.54 15.13 17.84
C ALA A 379 -16.78 13.89 18.36
N ASP A 380 -17.43 12.73 18.42
CA ASP A 380 -16.83 11.44 18.83
C ASP A 380 -16.14 10.67 17.68
N GLY A 381 -16.10 11.25 16.47
CA GLY A 381 -15.54 10.65 15.26
C GLY A 381 -16.47 9.66 14.56
N SER A 382 -17.67 9.40 15.09
CA SER A 382 -18.62 8.48 14.47
C SER A 382 -19.34 9.12 13.28
N CYS A 383 -19.71 8.27 12.32
CA CYS A 383 -20.53 8.68 11.20
C CYS A 383 -22.00 8.89 11.63
N CYS A 384 -22.71 9.91 11.16
CA CYS A 384 -22.23 11.15 10.56
C CYS A 384 -23.16 12.27 11.04
N GLN A 385 -22.62 13.47 11.29
CA GLN A 385 -23.41 14.66 11.64
C GLN A 385 -23.98 15.32 10.38
N GLU A 386 -23.17 15.40 9.33
CA GLU A 386 -23.52 16.01 8.05
C GLU A 386 -23.05 15.08 6.91
N ARG A 387 -23.87 14.97 5.87
CA ARG A 387 -23.48 14.40 4.57
C ARG A 387 -23.48 15.55 3.57
N GLY A 388 -22.42 15.64 2.78
CA GLY A 388 -22.31 16.66 1.75
C GLY A 388 -21.53 16.17 0.56
N GLU A 389 -21.35 17.06 -0.42
CA GLU A 389 -20.84 16.70 -1.74
C GLU A 389 -19.81 17.73 -2.18
N LEU A 390 -18.74 17.24 -2.78
CA LEU A 390 -17.81 18.03 -3.56
C LEU A 390 -18.21 17.93 -5.03
N VAL A 391 -18.51 19.08 -5.63
CA VAL A 391 -18.95 19.18 -7.02
C VAL A 391 -17.78 19.62 -7.90
N THR A 392 -17.51 18.86 -8.96
CA THR A 392 -16.53 19.20 -9.99
C THR A 392 -17.23 19.40 -11.33
N GLU A 393 -17.09 20.58 -11.92
CA GLU A 393 -17.67 20.92 -13.23
C GLU A 393 -16.80 20.34 -14.36
N ALA A 394 -17.41 19.61 -15.29
CA ALA A 394 -16.77 18.96 -16.44
C ALA A 394 -17.22 19.58 -17.78
N GLY A 395 -17.58 20.87 -17.77
CA GLY A 395 -18.03 21.61 -18.94
C GLY A 395 -19.54 21.51 -19.20
N THR A 396 -19.95 21.76 -20.44
CA THR A 396 -21.36 21.76 -20.86
C THR A 396 -21.56 20.74 -21.97
N PHE A 397 -22.62 19.95 -21.86
CA PHE A 397 -23.05 18.99 -22.87
C PHE A 397 -24.24 19.53 -23.67
N THR A 398 -24.22 19.31 -24.99
CA THR A 398 -25.32 19.66 -25.89
C THR A 398 -25.97 18.39 -26.44
N LEU A 399 -27.22 18.15 -26.05
CA LEU A 399 -28.02 17.05 -26.58
C LEU A 399 -28.32 17.28 -28.07
N VAL A 400 -28.01 16.29 -28.89
CA VAL A 400 -28.32 16.29 -30.33
C VAL A 400 -29.50 15.37 -30.59
N THR A 401 -30.51 15.86 -31.30
CA THR A 401 -31.56 15.01 -31.88
C THR A 401 -31.10 14.61 -33.28
N PRO A 402 -30.87 13.32 -33.57
CA PRO A 402 -30.45 12.91 -34.90
C PRO A 402 -31.55 13.16 -35.93
N VAL A 403 -31.14 13.54 -37.13
CA VAL A 403 -32.04 13.83 -38.25
C VAL A 403 -31.64 12.98 -39.45
N VAL A 404 -32.60 12.29 -40.05
CA VAL A 404 -32.42 11.63 -41.35
C VAL A 404 -32.77 12.64 -42.45
N GLU A 405 -31.82 12.91 -43.34
CA GLU A 405 -32.01 13.83 -44.47
C GLU A 405 -32.41 13.08 -45.75
N SER A 406 -31.85 11.89 -45.96
CA SER A 406 -32.19 11.05 -47.12
C SER A 406 -31.81 9.58 -46.89
N TYR A 407 -32.37 8.69 -47.71
CA TYR A 407 -31.92 7.31 -47.79
C TYR A 407 -32.09 6.80 -49.22
N ALA A 408 -31.16 5.94 -49.65
CA ALA A 408 -31.16 5.33 -50.96
C ALA A 408 -30.57 3.90 -50.92
N PRO A 409 -31.09 2.97 -51.74
CA PRO A 409 -32.29 3.12 -52.59
C PRO A 409 -33.59 3.16 -51.77
N LYS A 410 -34.75 3.44 -52.41
CA LYS A 410 -36.08 3.41 -51.75
C LYS A 410 -36.70 2.01 -51.73
N SER A 411 -36.19 1.12 -52.56
CA SER A 411 -36.52 -0.29 -52.60
C SER A 411 -35.26 -1.10 -52.91
N ALA A 412 -35.11 -2.29 -52.32
CA ALA A 412 -34.00 -3.19 -52.59
C ALA A 412 -34.35 -4.64 -52.22
N GLY A 413 -33.62 -5.60 -52.78
CA GLY A 413 -33.75 -7.02 -52.44
C GLY A 413 -33.17 -7.36 -51.07
N LEU A 414 -33.26 -8.64 -50.72
CA LEU A 414 -32.62 -9.17 -49.52
C LEU A 414 -31.09 -9.02 -49.60
N ASP A 415 -30.42 -8.76 -48.48
CA ASP A 415 -28.98 -8.52 -48.35
C ASP A 415 -28.40 -7.29 -49.07
N ASP A 416 -29.22 -6.58 -49.87
CA ASP A 416 -28.82 -5.33 -50.53
C ASP A 416 -28.50 -4.24 -49.50
N LEU A 417 -27.62 -3.33 -49.91
CA LEU A 417 -27.17 -2.21 -49.07
C LEU A 417 -28.09 -1.01 -49.22
N VAL A 418 -28.50 -0.45 -48.08
CA VAL A 418 -29.22 0.82 -47.98
C VAL A 418 -28.35 1.81 -47.22
N THR A 419 -28.13 2.97 -47.83
CA THR A 419 -27.39 4.08 -47.23
C THR A 419 -28.38 5.13 -46.74
N ILE A 420 -28.29 5.49 -45.47
CA ILE A 420 -29.08 6.52 -44.80
C ILE A 420 -28.13 7.69 -44.49
N LYS A 421 -28.43 8.87 -45.01
CA LYS A 421 -27.67 10.11 -44.76
C LYS A 421 -28.43 11.04 -43.85
N GLY A 422 -27.71 11.75 -43.00
CA GLY A 422 -28.28 12.64 -42.01
C GLY A 422 -27.22 13.36 -41.20
N LYS A 423 -27.60 13.80 -40.00
CA LYS A 423 -26.71 14.51 -39.06
C LYS A 423 -27.02 14.10 -37.63
N GLY A 424 -25.99 14.13 -36.78
CA GLY A 424 -26.15 13.90 -35.35
C GLY A 424 -26.45 12.45 -34.97
N PHE A 425 -26.14 11.49 -35.83
CA PHE A 425 -26.35 10.07 -35.54
C PHE A 425 -25.47 9.56 -34.41
N GLY A 426 -24.39 10.26 -34.07
CA GLY A 426 -23.41 9.88 -33.06
C GLY A 426 -22.63 8.62 -33.42
N THR A 427 -21.87 8.10 -32.46
CA THR A 427 -21.12 6.85 -32.62
C THR A 427 -22.05 5.64 -32.54
N PHE A 428 -21.67 4.57 -33.25
CA PHE A 428 -22.36 3.29 -33.16
C PHE A 428 -22.09 2.58 -31.85
N LEU A 429 -23.13 2.03 -31.24
CA LEU A 429 -23.07 1.42 -29.92
C LEU A 429 -23.14 -0.11 -30.03
N LYS A 430 -21.99 -0.77 -30.30
CA LYS A 430 -21.85 -2.24 -30.17
C LYS A 430 -21.42 -2.60 -28.76
N THR A 431 -22.27 -2.43 -27.76
CA THR A 431 -22.07 -3.16 -26.51
C THR A 431 -22.92 -4.41 -26.59
N ALA A 432 -22.29 -5.58 -26.61
CA ALA A 432 -23.00 -6.83 -26.36
C ALA A 432 -23.55 -6.76 -24.93
N GLU A 433 -24.83 -6.39 -24.80
CA GLU A 433 -25.56 -6.75 -23.60
C GLU A 433 -25.60 -8.28 -23.53
N HIS A 434 -25.41 -8.85 -22.33
CA HIS A 434 -25.44 -10.30 -22.16
C HIS A 434 -26.75 -10.83 -22.77
N THR A 435 -26.66 -11.60 -23.87
CA THR A 435 -27.77 -12.41 -24.33
C THR A 435 -28.07 -13.40 -23.22
N GLY A 436 -29.21 -13.24 -22.54
CA GLY A 436 -29.64 -14.18 -21.50
C GLY A 436 -29.67 -15.60 -22.07
N LEU A 437 -29.24 -16.58 -21.26
CA LEU A 437 -29.19 -18.00 -21.63
C LEU A 437 -30.54 -18.50 -22.20
N GLU A 438 -31.64 -17.93 -21.71
CA GLU A 438 -33.00 -18.28 -22.13
C GLU A 438 -33.33 -17.89 -23.57
N LEU A 439 -32.81 -16.76 -24.08
CA LEU A 439 -33.03 -16.34 -25.47
C LEU A 439 -32.37 -17.34 -26.44
N SER A 440 -31.15 -17.74 -26.14
CA SER A 440 -30.43 -18.76 -26.90
C SER A 440 -31.12 -20.13 -26.81
N GLN A 441 -31.66 -20.50 -25.64
CA GLN A 441 -32.38 -21.76 -25.46
C GLN A 441 -33.77 -21.78 -26.15
N LYS A 442 -34.51 -20.67 -26.10
CA LYS A 442 -35.81 -20.51 -26.78
C LYS A 442 -35.63 -20.52 -28.31
N ALA A 443 -34.61 -19.83 -28.82
CA ALA A 443 -34.22 -19.88 -30.24
C ALA A 443 -33.78 -21.29 -30.67
N TYR A 444 -32.98 -21.99 -29.86
CA TYR A 444 -32.53 -23.36 -30.15
C TYR A 444 -33.70 -24.36 -30.20
N LYS A 445 -34.77 -24.12 -29.45
CA LYS A 445 -36.01 -24.93 -29.45
C LYS A 445 -36.96 -24.60 -30.61
N ARG A 446 -36.58 -23.73 -31.56
CA ARG A 446 -37.38 -23.31 -32.72
C ARG A 446 -38.83 -22.95 -32.37
N ARG A 447 -39.04 -22.34 -31.20
CA ARG A 447 -40.38 -21.93 -30.84
C ARG A 447 -40.77 -20.69 -31.66
N LEU A 448 -42.03 -20.64 -32.10
CA LEU A 448 -42.56 -19.55 -32.93
C LEU A 448 -42.88 -18.28 -32.11
N ASP A 449 -42.71 -18.32 -30.79
CA ASP A 449 -43.01 -17.26 -29.81
C ASP A 449 -41.74 -16.56 -29.29
N VAL A 450 -40.61 -16.61 -30.02
CA VAL A 450 -39.41 -15.84 -29.67
C VAL A 450 -39.60 -14.38 -30.09
N GLU A 451 -40.30 -13.62 -29.26
CA GLU A 451 -40.38 -12.17 -29.40
C GLU A 451 -39.14 -11.53 -28.75
N ILE A 452 -38.35 -10.83 -29.57
CA ILE A 452 -37.33 -9.91 -29.06
C ILE A 452 -38.11 -8.74 -28.48
N ASN A 453 -38.15 -8.62 -27.14
CA ASN A 453 -38.81 -7.57 -26.33
C ASN A 453 -40.18 -7.91 -25.68
N GLU A 454 -40.32 -9.02 -24.96
CA GLU A 454 -41.36 -9.07 -23.91
C GLU A 454 -40.84 -8.51 -22.56
N PRO A 455 -41.65 -7.76 -21.82
CA PRO A 455 -41.41 -7.47 -20.42
C PRO A 455 -41.90 -8.68 -19.60
N ASP A 456 -41.03 -9.64 -19.32
CA ASP A 456 -41.36 -10.58 -18.24
C ASP A 456 -41.54 -9.77 -16.95
N SER A 457 -42.56 -10.13 -16.19
CA SER A 457 -43.18 -9.44 -15.05
C SER A 457 -42.29 -9.13 -13.83
N GLY A 458 -40.96 -9.07 -14.01
CA GLY A 458 -39.99 -8.59 -13.04
C GLY A 458 -39.52 -7.16 -13.34
N SER A 459 -39.08 -6.46 -12.30
CA SER A 459 -38.53 -5.09 -12.37
C SER A 459 -37.18 -5.00 -13.10
N THR A 460 -36.63 -6.12 -13.58
CA THR A 460 -35.37 -6.22 -14.32
C THR A 460 -35.61 -6.85 -15.69
N VAL A 461 -35.49 -6.06 -16.75
CA VAL A 461 -35.67 -6.54 -18.12
C VAL A 461 -34.45 -7.33 -18.59
N ILE A 462 -34.71 -8.56 -19.02
CA ILE A 462 -33.80 -9.45 -19.75
C ILE A 462 -34.11 -9.26 -21.24
N SER A 463 -33.26 -8.51 -21.97
CA SER A 463 -33.12 -8.49 -23.45
C SER A 463 -32.95 -7.07 -23.98
N ASN A 464 -31.75 -6.73 -24.46
CA ASN A 464 -31.60 -5.87 -25.63
C ASN A 464 -30.17 -5.87 -26.20
N VAL A 465 -29.92 -6.71 -27.20
CA VAL A 465 -28.56 -6.94 -27.73
C VAL A 465 -27.92 -5.69 -28.39
N SER A 466 -28.70 -4.65 -28.67
CA SER A 466 -28.19 -3.39 -29.24
C SER A 466 -28.82 -2.14 -28.63
N ARG A 467 -28.00 -1.08 -28.45
CA ARG A 467 -28.43 0.28 -28.04
C ARG A 467 -28.74 1.18 -29.23
N THR A 468 -28.55 0.68 -30.44
CA THR A 468 -28.80 1.41 -31.68
C THR A 468 -29.23 0.44 -32.76
N GLU A 469 -30.36 0.70 -33.42
CA GLU A 469 -30.92 -0.21 -34.42
C GLU A 469 -31.48 0.54 -35.62
N VAL A 470 -31.43 -0.10 -36.78
CA VAL A 470 -32.17 0.32 -37.98
C VAL A 470 -33.19 -0.76 -38.26
N LEU A 471 -34.46 -0.39 -38.45
CA LEU A 471 -35.56 -1.32 -38.68
C LEU A 471 -36.15 -1.10 -40.07
N PHE A 472 -36.33 -2.18 -40.82
CA PHE A 472 -37.14 -2.23 -42.03
C PHE A 472 -38.48 -2.85 -41.70
N ASN A 473 -39.53 -2.02 -41.63
CA ASN A 473 -40.88 -2.45 -41.29
C ASN A 473 -40.89 -3.33 -40.00
N GLY A 474 -40.21 -2.87 -38.96
CA GLY A 474 -40.08 -3.55 -37.66
C GLY A 474 -38.98 -4.63 -37.59
N ALA A 475 -38.35 -5.02 -38.70
CA ALA A 475 -37.27 -6.01 -38.69
C ALA A 475 -35.88 -5.36 -38.60
N ALA A 476 -35.06 -5.80 -37.64
CA ALA A 476 -33.73 -5.23 -37.42
C ALA A 476 -32.76 -5.55 -38.57
N ALA A 477 -32.12 -4.51 -39.09
CA ALA A 477 -31.13 -4.57 -40.15
C ALA A 477 -29.73 -4.90 -39.61
N LEU A 478 -28.90 -5.51 -40.45
CA LEU A 478 -27.48 -5.69 -40.13
C LEU A 478 -26.70 -4.42 -40.50
N VAL A 479 -26.24 -3.68 -39.49
CA VAL A 479 -25.42 -2.48 -39.67
C VAL A 479 -24.03 -2.84 -40.20
N GLN A 480 -23.69 -2.32 -41.38
CA GLN A 480 -22.38 -2.48 -42.03
C GLN A 480 -21.40 -1.38 -41.58
N SER A 481 -21.85 -0.13 -41.61
CA SER A 481 -21.08 1.02 -41.13
C SER A 481 -22.01 2.06 -40.51
N TRP A 482 -21.47 2.89 -39.62
CA TRP A 482 -22.22 3.93 -38.92
C TRP A 482 -21.28 5.04 -38.50
N THR A 483 -21.60 6.24 -38.94
CA THR A 483 -20.91 7.50 -38.63
C THR A 483 -21.94 8.53 -38.18
N ASP A 484 -21.51 9.74 -37.79
CA ASP A 484 -22.44 10.80 -37.39
C ASP A 484 -23.37 11.28 -38.53
N THR A 485 -22.96 11.08 -39.79
CA THR A 485 -23.68 11.61 -40.97
C THR A 485 -24.17 10.53 -41.93
N GLU A 486 -23.73 9.30 -41.78
CA GLU A 486 -24.04 8.21 -42.70
C GLU A 486 -24.13 6.86 -41.98
N ILE A 487 -25.17 6.10 -42.29
CA ILE A 487 -25.41 4.74 -41.81
C ILE A 487 -25.62 3.83 -43.02
N VAL A 488 -24.88 2.72 -43.09
CA VAL A 488 -25.06 1.70 -44.14
C VAL A 488 -25.54 0.42 -43.49
N VAL A 489 -26.65 -0.11 -43.97
CA VAL A 489 -27.27 -1.34 -43.45
C VAL A 489 -27.62 -2.31 -44.57
N LYS A 490 -27.70 -3.61 -44.23
CA LYS A 490 -28.26 -4.63 -45.12
C LYS A 490 -29.74 -4.84 -44.86
N VAL A 491 -30.52 -4.99 -45.92
CA VAL A 491 -31.93 -5.36 -45.84
C VAL A 491 -32.06 -6.75 -45.18
N PRO A 492 -32.84 -6.88 -44.10
CA PRO A 492 -32.91 -8.11 -43.33
C PRO A 492 -33.63 -9.24 -44.07
N HIS A 493 -33.21 -10.47 -43.82
CA HIS A 493 -33.90 -11.67 -44.29
C HIS A 493 -35.17 -11.90 -43.48
N ARG A 494 -36.31 -11.68 -44.10
CA ARG A 494 -37.64 -11.95 -43.53
C ARG A 494 -38.60 -12.46 -44.58
N ASN A 495 -39.64 -13.15 -44.13
CA ASN A 495 -40.78 -13.45 -44.98
C ASN A 495 -41.50 -12.14 -45.36
N LEU A 496 -41.77 -11.96 -46.65
CA LEU A 496 -42.48 -10.80 -47.21
C LEU A 496 -44.01 -10.90 -47.07
N TYR A 497 -44.50 -12.04 -46.60
CA TYR A 497 -45.90 -12.36 -46.30
C TYR A 497 -45.93 -13.44 -45.21
N GLY A 498 -46.97 -13.53 -44.39
CA GLY A 498 -47.08 -14.64 -43.42
C GLY A 498 -47.98 -14.42 -42.20
N ILE A 499 -48.07 -15.48 -41.39
CA ILE A 499 -48.89 -15.53 -40.17
C ILE A 499 -48.22 -14.67 -39.10
N GLY A 500 -48.93 -13.65 -38.64
CA GLY A 500 -48.56 -12.85 -37.47
C GLY A 500 -49.03 -13.49 -36.17
N LYS A 501 -49.68 -12.70 -35.29
CA LYS A 501 -50.36 -13.22 -34.08
C LYS A 501 -51.29 -14.38 -34.45
N ARG A 502 -51.50 -15.33 -33.52
CA ARG A 502 -52.40 -16.49 -33.71
C ARG A 502 -53.77 -16.01 -34.23
N GLY A 503 -54.08 -16.31 -35.50
CA GLY A 503 -55.32 -15.91 -36.19
C GLY A 503 -55.22 -14.72 -37.15
N ALA A 504 -54.06 -14.08 -37.32
CA ALA A 504 -53.85 -12.98 -38.26
C ALA A 504 -52.85 -13.37 -39.38
N PHE A 505 -53.23 -13.14 -40.63
CA PHE A 505 -52.36 -13.29 -41.80
C PHE A 505 -52.07 -11.89 -42.36
N PHE A 506 -50.80 -11.52 -42.46
CA PHE A 506 -50.38 -10.28 -43.11
C PHE A 506 -50.04 -10.61 -44.57
N ASP A 507 -50.82 -10.03 -45.47
CA ASP A 507 -50.74 -10.19 -46.92
C ASP A 507 -49.55 -9.45 -47.55
N ASP A 508 -49.12 -8.33 -46.95
CA ASP A 508 -47.93 -7.61 -47.36
C ASP A 508 -47.10 -7.11 -46.17
N LEU A 509 -45.90 -7.67 -46.03
CA LEU A 509 -44.87 -7.23 -45.09
C LEU A 509 -43.66 -6.60 -45.81
N SER A 510 -43.71 -6.48 -47.13
CA SER A 510 -42.65 -5.95 -47.97
C SER A 510 -42.44 -4.46 -47.78
N THR A 511 -43.52 -3.71 -47.54
CA THR A 511 -43.50 -2.26 -47.48
C THR A 511 -43.82 -1.76 -46.09
N GLY A 512 -43.02 -0.83 -45.58
CA GLY A 512 -43.25 -0.20 -44.29
C GLY A 512 -42.18 0.82 -43.93
N PRO A 513 -42.17 1.32 -42.69
CA PRO A 513 -41.27 2.39 -42.29
C PRO A 513 -39.83 1.88 -42.18
N LEU A 514 -38.89 2.64 -42.74
CA LEU A 514 -37.48 2.57 -42.41
C LEU A 514 -37.23 3.47 -41.20
N VAL A 515 -36.74 2.90 -40.11
CA VAL A 515 -36.63 3.59 -38.83
C VAL A 515 -35.21 3.47 -38.29
N VAL A 516 -34.66 4.57 -37.79
CA VAL A 516 -33.42 4.59 -37.02
C VAL A 516 -33.78 4.83 -35.56
N ARG A 517 -33.28 3.99 -34.64
CA ARG A 517 -33.55 4.11 -33.21
C ARG A 517 -32.28 4.18 -32.38
N ARG A 518 -32.32 5.01 -31.33
CA ARG A 518 -31.29 5.08 -30.28
C ARG A 518 -31.93 4.82 -28.92
N GLY A 519 -31.37 3.87 -28.19
CA GLY A 519 -31.85 3.45 -26.88
C GLY A 519 -31.02 4.01 -25.74
N SER A 520 -31.68 4.42 -24.66
CA SER A 520 -31.02 4.75 -23.39
C SER A 520 -31.95 4.48 -22.19
N TRP A 521 -31.43 4.67 -20.99
CA TRP A 521 -32.14 4.50 -19.72
C TRP A 521 -31.82 5.64 -18.78
N ASP A 522 -32.68 5.82 -17.80
CA ASP A 522 -32.42 6.70 -16.67
C ASP A 522 -32.04 5.88 -15.43
N VAL A 523 -31.25 6.49 -14.56
CA VAL A 523 -31.00 5.95 -13.21
C VAL A 523 -32.29 6.11 -12.40
N LEU A 524 -32.65 5.09 -11.61
CA LEU A 524 -33.85 5.13 -10.77
C LEU A 524 -33.67 6.14 -9.62
N PRO A 525 -34.77 6.68 -9.06
CA PRO A 525 -34.70 7.66 -7.96
C PRO A 525 -33.96 7.18 -6.71
N ASP A 526 -33.85 5.87 -6.50
CA ASP A 526 -33.10 5.24 -5.40
C ASP A 526 -31.59 5.10 -5.69
N GLY A 527 -31.11 5.61 -6.84
CA GLY A 527 -29.72 5.53 -7.28
C GLY A 527 -29.33 4.17 -7.88
N THR A 528 -30.27 3.24 -7.99
CA THR A 528 -30.04 1.95 -8.67
C THR A 528 -30.19 2.12 -10.18
N CYS A 529 -29.42 1.34 -10.94
CA CYS A 529 -29.54 1.28 -12.38
C CYS A 529 -30.35 0.04 -12.77
N CYS A 530 -31.31 0.11 -13.69
CA CYS A 530 -31.78 1.28 -14.44
C CYS A 530 -33.28 1.13 -14.78
N SER A 531 -33.91 2.22 -15.22
CA SER A 531 -35.26 2.19 -15.80
C SER A 531 -35.37 1.22 -16.99
N GLN A 532 -36.59 0.93 -17.43
CA GLN A 532 -36.76 0.24 -18.72
C GLN A 532 -36.15 1.06 -19.86
N LYS A 533 -35.61 0.36 -20.87
CA LYS A 533 -34.98 1.01 -22.02
C LYS A 533 -36.02 1.79 -22.80
N GLN A 534 -35.71 3.05 -23.06
CA GLN A 534 -36.53 3.95 -23.86
C GLN A 534 -35.83 4.25 -25.18
N TRP A 535 -36.63 4.47 -26.23
CA TRP A 535 -36.12 4.63 -27.59
C TRP A 535 -36.48 6.00 -28.15
N LEU A 536 -35.46 6.73 -28.59
CA LEU A 536 -35.63 7.80 -29.56
C LEU A 536 -35.78 7.15 -30.93
N THR A 537 -36.95 7.35 -31.56
CA THR A 537 -37.32 6.75 -32.83
C THR A 537 -37.38 7.81 -33.91
N ILE A 538 -36.64 7.61 -35.00
CA ILE A 538 -36.58 8.51 -36.15
C ILE A 538 -37.05 7.74 -37.38
N GLU A 539 -38.19 8.13 -37.92
CA GLU A 539 -38.69 7.56 -39.16
C GLU A 539 -37.99 8.23 -40.36
N ALA A 540 -37.24 7.45 -41.14
CA ALA A 540 -36.59 7.93 -42.36
C ALA A 540 -37.61 8.12 -43.49
N GLY A 541 -38.60 7.22 -43.56
CA GLY A 541 -39.66 7.20 -44.57
C GLY A 541 -40.04 5.77 -44.95
N GLN A 542 -40.87 5.63 -45.99
CA GLN A 542 -41.34 4.33 -46.47
C GLN A 542 -40.26 3.61 -47.32
N PHE A 543 -40.05 2.32 -47.04
CA PHE A 543 -39.13 1.47 -47.80
C PHE A 543 -39.84 0.19 -48.24
N THR A 544 -39.53 -0.30 -49.44
CA THR A 544 -40.10 -1.53 -50.00
C THR A 544 -39.01 -2.58 -50.20
N ILE A 545 -39.13 -3.72 -49.52
CA ILE A 545 -38.27 -4.87 -49.73
C ILE A 545 -38.75 -5.59 -50.99
N GLU A 546 -37.91 -5.65 -52.01
CA GLU A 546 -38.21 -6.30 -53.28
C GLU A 546 -38.11 -7.82 -53.11
N ALA A 547 -39.00 -8.54 -53.78
CA ALA A 547 -38.95 -9.99 -53.93
C ALA A 547 -37.83 -10.46 -54.90
N LYS A 548 -36.66 -9.81 -54.86
CA LYS A 548 -35.47 -10.19 -55.63
C LYS A 548 -34.57 -11.08 -54.76
N GLY A 549 -34.13 -12.20 -55.31
CA GLY A 549 -33.38 -13.23 -54.58
C GLY A 549 -34.23 -14.40 -54.03
N LEU A 550 -35.54 -14.43 -54.30
CA LEU A 550 -36.34 -15.64 -54.10
C LEU A 550 -35.90 -16.74 -55.09
N PRO A 551 -35.92 -18.03 -54.72
CA PRO A 551 -35.69 -19.10 -55.69
C PRO A 551 -36.67 -18.96 -56.85
N ASP A 552 -36.20 -19.31 -58.06
CA ASP A 552 -36.95 -19.27 -59.31
C ASP A 552 -38.41 -19.73 -59.09
N PRO A 553 -39.44 -19.05 -59.65
CA PRO A 553 -40.84 -19.48 -59.47
C PRO A 553 -41.08 -20.96 -59.80
N GLY A 554 -40.26 -21.55 -60.69
CA GLY A 554 -40.21 -22.96 -61.01
C GLY A 554 -39.81 -23.89 -59.85
N TYR A 555 -39.12 -23.39 -58.82
CA TYR A 555 -38.84 -24.11 -57.58
C TYR A 555 -40.12 -24.60 -56.88
N TRP A 556 -41.20 -23.82 -56.97
CA TRP A 556 -42.51 -24.17 -56.40
C TRP A 556 -43.42 -24.92 -57.38
N ASN A 557 -43.10 -24.91 -58.68
CA ASN A 557 -43.87 -25.61 -59.71
C ASN A 557 -43.38 -27.05 -59.96
N ASN A 558 -42.18 -27.42 -59.48
CA ASN A 558 -41.73 -28.80 -59.51
C ASN A 558 -42.35 -29.59 -58.36
N ASN A 559 -43.40 -30.34 -58.69
CA ASN A 559 -44.04 -31.44 -57.95
C ASN A 559 -43.36 -31.81 -56.63
N ARG A 560 -44.03 -31.49 -55.51
CA ARG A 560 -43.81 -32.10 -54.19
C ARG A 560 -43.86 -33.63 -54.33
N PRO A 561 -42.74 -34.37 -54.23
CA PRO A 561 -42.77 -35.83 -54.20
C PRO A 561 -43.51 -36.37 -52.95
N ASP A 562 -43.65 -35.53 -51.92
CA ASP A 562 -44.10 -35.85 -50.57
C ASP A 562 -45.55 -35.43 -50.28
N ALA A 563 -46.30 -34.94 -51.28
CA ALA A 563 -47.73 -34.58 -51.11
C ALA A 563 -48.65 -35.78 -50.79
N GLY A 564 -48.13 -37.01 -50.77
CA GLY A 564 -48.85 -38.24 -50.46
C GLY A 564 -48.52 -38.88 -49.10
N THR A 565 -47.72 -38.26 -48.23
CA THR A 565 -47.45 -38.82 -46.90
C THR A 565 -48.11 -37.97 -45.81
N ASN A 566 -49.04 -38.59 -45.06
CA ASN A 566 -49.63 -38.04 -43.83
C ASN A 566 -48.59 -37.99 -42.69
N GLN A 567 -47.57 -37.14 -42.81
CA GLN A 567 -46.67 -36.77 -41.70
C GLN A 567 -46.89 -35.33 -41.29
#